data_AF-A0A3D9B600-F1
#
_entry.id   AF-A0A3D9B600-F1
#
_cell.length_a   1.000
_cell.length_b   1.000
_cell.length_c   1.000
_cell.angle_alpha   90.00
_cell.angle_beta   90.00
_cell.angle_gamma   90.00
#
_symmetry.space_group_name_H-M   'P 1'
#
loop_
_entity.id
_entity.type
_entity.pdbx_description
1 polymer ?
#
loop_
_entity_poly.entity_id
_entity_poly.type
_entity_poly.pdbx_seq_one_letter_code
_entity_poly.pdbx_strand_id
1 'polypeptide(L)'
;MKSTYIKTIAIVFSTLLVVSCSGDKKKGIDYNQYKTEVQLTPDQTKSFDEITAKYQQLQQQNFEVAKAQGGKMDRVALGIKNEELRAQQSLEMAKVLDGPQMEKFNKFVDENSRKRPRYDHALLERIKTEGQLSEDEFKVVNAANDAFEKAFNDAHDVYHGNNDLAKEYWEKFDAQRKAAIQKVLTPEHYAKFEDIVKDVQFKGRK
;
A
#
# COMPACT_ATOMS: atom_id res chain seq x y z
N MET A 1 56.78 6.28 59.50
CA MET A 1 55.68 5.49 58.91
C MET A 1 54.41 6.34 58.94
N LYS A 2 53.97 6.87 57.80
CA LYS A 2 52.68 7.55 57.65
C LYS A 2 51.99 6.94 56.43
N SER A 3 50.85 6.32 56.69
CA SER A 3 49.99 5.67 55.71
C SER A 3 49.15 6.73 55.01
N THR A 4 49.23 6.80 53.68
CA THR A 4 48.40 7.68 52.86
C THR A 4 47.25 6.84 52.28
N TYR A 5 46.05 7.07 52.81
CA TYR A 5 44.81 6.46 52.34
C TYR A 5 44.43 7.02 50.96
N ILE A 6 44.54 6.22 49.90
CA ILE A 6 43.92 6.51 48.61
C ILE A 6 42.51 5.92 48.63
N LYS A 7 41.51 6.80 48.72
CA LYS A 7 40.09 6.44 48.56
C LYS A 7 39.82 6.22 47.07
N THR A 8 39.64 4.98 46.67
CA THR A 8 39.20 4.61 45.31
C THR A 8 37.71 4.90 45.19
N ILE A 9 37.33 5.94 44.44
CA ILE A 9 35.94 6.18 44.04
C ILE A 9 35.72 5.39 42.76
N ALA A 10 35.04 4.24 42.87
CA ALA A 10 34.55 3.50 41.73
C ALA A 10 33.22 4.14 41.26
N ILE A 11 33.27 4.89 40.15
CA ILE A 11 32.07 5.37 39.46
C ILE A 11 31.58 4.24 38.57
N VAL A 12 30.57 3.50 39.04
CA VAL A 12 29.83 2.55 38.21
C VAL A 12 28.86 3.36 37.35
N PHE A 13 29.22 3.57 36.08
CA PHE A 13 28.28 4.03 35.07
C PHE A 13 27.31 2.90 34.75
N SER A 14 26.22 2.83 35.50
CA SER A 14 25.06 2.01 35.14
C SER A 14 24.38 2.66 33.95
N THR A 15 24.65 2.15 32.75
CA THR A 15 23.88 2.43 31.55
C THR A 15 22.45 1.97 31.76
N LEU A 16 21.55 2.93 32.03
CA LEU A 16 20.12 2.75 31.91
C LEU A 16 19.82 2.43 30.45
N LEU A 17 19.67 1.14 30.16
CA LEU A 17 18.96 0.65 28.98
C LEU A 17 17.52 1.15 29.08
N VAL A 18 17.26 2.32 28.50
CA VAL A 18 15.90 2.75 28.16
C VAL A 18 15.44 1.83 27.04
N VAL A 19 14.98 0.64 27.42
CA VAL A 19 14.14 -0.17 26.54
C VAL A 19 12.80 0.56 26.47
N SER A 20 12.70 1.48 25.51
CA SER A 20 11.42 2.00 25.07
C SER A 20 10.64 0.84 24.46
N CYS A 21 9.94 0.10 25.31
CA CYS A 21 8.82 -0.76 24.91
C CYS A 21 7.64 0.14 24.48
N SER A 22 7.83 0.96 23.45
CA SER A 22 6.73 1.26 22.54
C SER A 22 6.47 -0.04 21.81
N GLY A 23 5.33 -0.69 22.09
CA GLY A 23 4.87 -1.82 21.32
C GLY A 23 4.67 -1.36 19.88
N ASP A 24 5.73 -1.45 19.08
CA ASP A 24 5.71 -1.17 17.65
C ASP A 24 4.81 -2.24 17.02
N LYS A 25 3.52 -1.93 16.90
CA LYS A 25 2.68 -2.58 15.92
C LYS A 25 3.34 -2.30 14.58
N LYS A 26 4.10 -3.28 14.05
CA LYS A 26 4.72 -3.23 12.72
C LYS A 26 3.66 -2.68 11.75
N LYS A 27 3.86 -1.44 11.32
CA LYS A 27 3.03 -0.81 10.29
C LYS A 27 3.59 -1.24 8.95
N GLY A 28 2.93 -2.19 8.28
CA GLY A 28 3.31 -2.62 6.94
C GLY A 28 3.38 -4.14 6.78
N ILE A 29 3.82 -4.55 5.60
CA ILE A 29 3.94 -5.96 5.21
C ILE A 29 5.11 -6.61 5.95
N ASP A 30 4.90 -7.78 6.55
CA ASP A 30 5.96 -8.55 7.21
C ASP A 30 6.63 -9.52 6.23
N TYR A 31 7.59 -9.01 5.46
CA TYR A 31 8.29 -9.78 4.42
C TYR A 31 9.08 -11.00 4.92
N ASN A 32 9.26 -11.16 6.23
CA ASN A 32 9.79 -12.41 6.78
C ASN A 32 8.83 -13.59 6.54
N GLN A 33 7.52 -13.36 6.47
CA GLN A 33 6.54 -14.39 6.17
C GLN A 33 6.72 -14.93 4.74
N TYR A 34 7.00 -14.07 3.77
CA TYR A 34 7.29 -14.49 2.39
C TYR A 34 8.45 -15.50 2.32
N LYS A 35 9.53 -15.27 3.07
CA LYS A 35 10.70 -16.15 3.13
C LYS A 35 10.41 -17.52 3.77
N THR A 36 9.24 -17.71 4.39
CA THR A 36 8.80 -19.03 4.90
C THR A 36 8.13 -19.89 3.82
N GLU A 37 7.61 -19.26 2.75
CA GLU A 37 6.88 -19.91 1.66
C GLU A 37 7.72 -20.06 0.38
N VAL A 38 8.87 -19.37 0.33
CA VAL A 38 9.76 -19.31 -0.82
C VAL A 38 11.20 -19.50 -0.40
N GLN A 39 11.85 -20.52 -0.94
CA GLN A 39 13.27 -20.72 -0.77
C GLN A 39 14.03 -19.69 -1.64
N LEU A 40 14.74 -18.78 -0.99
CA LEU A 40 15.67 -17.86 -1.62
C LEU A 40 17.10 -18.39 -1.49
N THR A 41 17.94 -18.09 -2.48
CA THR A 41 19.39 -18.26 -2.34
C THR A 41 19.97 -17.23 -1.34
N PRO A 42 21.20 -17.42 -0.83
CA PRO A 42 21.81 -16.42 0.06
C PRO A 42 21.90 -15.03 -0.57
N ASP A 43 22.27 -14.94 -1.85
CA ASP A 43 22.38 -13.67 -2.57
C ASP A 43 21.01 -13.01 -2.77
N GLN A 44 19.99 -13.81 -3.16
CA GLN A 44 18.62 -13.33 -3.26
C GLN A 44 18.10 -12.84 -1.90
N THR A 45 18.39 -13.55 -0.82
CA THR A 45 17.97 -13.18 0.54
C THR A 45 18.51 -11.80 0.91
N LYS A 46 19.80 -11.56 0.67
CA LYS A 46 20.43 -10.26 0.94
C LYS A 46 19.78 -9.14 0.14
N SER A 47 19.65 -9.28 -1.18
CA SER A 47 19.04 -8.25 -2.02
C SER A 47 17.56 -8.04 -1.71
N PHE A 48 16.84 -9.11 -1.39
CA PHE A 48 15.43 -9.04 -0.98
C PHE A 48 15.26 -8.21 0.30
N ASP A 49 16.10 -8.45 1.31
CA ASP A 49 16.06 -7.71 2.58
C ASP A 49 16.43 -6.24 2.38
N GLU A 50 17.43 -5.93 1.54
CA GLU A 50 17.81 -4.56 1.19
C GLU A 50 16.68 -3.81 0.47
N ILE A 51 16.05 -4.43 -0.54
CA ILE A 51 14.94 -3.84 -1.30
C ILE A 51 13.74 -3.62 -0.38
N THR A 52 13.32 -4.63 0.39
CA THR A 52 12.15 -4.49 1.26
C THR A 52 12.34 -3.45 2.35
N ALA A 53 13.52 -3.37 2.96
CA ALA A 53 13.86 -2.34 3.93
C ALA A 53 13.82 -0.93 3.32
N LYS A 54 14.42 -0.74 2.13
CA LYS A 54 14.39 0.54 1.39
C LYS A 54 12.97 1.03 1.18
N TYR A 55 12.08 0.17 0.65
CA TYR A 55 10.71 0.59 0.34
C TYR A 55 9.83 0.75 1.59
N GLN A 56 10.07 -0.02 2.66
CA GLN A 56 9.43 0.23 3.96
C GLN A 56 9.85 1.60 4.52
N GLN A 57 11.13 1.98 4.41
CA GLN A 57 11.60 3.29 4.84
C GLN A 57 10.96 4.42 4.02
N LEU A 58 10.86 4.28 2.69
CA LEU A 58 10.19 5.26 1.83
C LEU A 58 8.70 5.41 2.17
N GLN A 59 8.00 4.31 2.46
CA GLN A 59 6.60 4.36 2.92
C GLN A 59 6.46 5.09 4.26
N GLN A 60 7.38 4.85 5.20
CA GLN A 60 7.41 5.54 6.48
C GLN A 60 7.69 7.05 6.31
N GLN A 61 8.61 7.42 5.41
CA GLN A 61 8.87 8.82 5.07
C GLN A 61 7.64 9.50 4.48
N ASN A 62 6.93 8.84 3.55
CA ASN A 62 5.67 9.35 3.00
C ASN A 62 4.62 9.57 4.09
N PHE A 63 4.52 8.66 5.06
CA PHE A 63 3.61 8.80 6.19
C PHE A 63 3.98 10.01 7.07
N GLU A 64 5.24 10.17 7.43
CA GLU A 64 5.68 11.31 8.25
C GLU A 64 5.51 12.65 7.52
N VAL A 65 5.78 12.71 6.21
CA VAL A 65 5.52 13.90 5.38
C VAL A 65 4.02 14.23 5.37
N ALA A 66 3.15 13.23 5.16
CA ALA A 66 1.70 13.45 5.15
C ALA A 66 1.16 13.90 6.52
N LYS A 67 1.77 13.43 7.61
CA LYS A 67 1.45 13.87 8.98
C LYS A 67 1.92 15.30 9.25
N ALA A 68 3.08 15.69 8.73
CA ALA A 68 3.68 17.01 8.95
C ALA A 68 2.97 18.16 8.21
N GLN A 69 2.10 17.88 7.24
CA GLN A 69 1.37 18.88 6.46
C GLN A 69 0.31 19.66 7.26
N GLY A 70 -0.01 19.24 8.49
CA GLY A 70 -1.06 19.84 9.31
C GLY A 70 -2.48 19.50 8.81
N GLY A 71 -3.48 19.54 9.69
CA GLY A 71 -4.86 19.17 9.35
C GLY A 71 -5.12 17.66 9.25
N LYS A 72 -6.26 17.27 8.64
CA LYS A 72 -6.63 15.86 8.41
C LYS A 72 -5.76 15.31 7.28
N MET A 73 -4.89 14.35 7.61
CA MET A 73 -4.02 13.68 6.64
C MET A 73 -4.81 13.17 5.44
N ASP A 74 -4.41 13.55 4.22
CA ASP A 74 -4.98 13.01 2.98
C ASP A 74 -4.56 11.55 2.80
N ARG A 75 -5.41 10.65 3.29
CA ARG A 75 -5.19 9.20 3.26
C ARG A 75 -5.19 8.65 1.83
N VAL A 76 -5.87 9.32 0.89
CA VAL A 76 -5.94 8.88 -0.50
C VAL A 76 -4.65 9.27 -1.22
N ALA A 77 -4.21 10.52 -1.08
CA ALA A 77 -2.92 10.94 -1.62
C ALA A 77 -1.75 10.10 -1.07
N LEU A 78 -1.77 9.78 0.22
CA LEU A 78 -0.80 8.85 0.82
C LEU A 78 -0.91 7.44 0.22
N GLY A 79 -2.14 6.95 0.02
CA GLY A 79 -2.40 5.65 -0.60
C GLY A 79 -1.86 5.56 -2.03
N ILE A 80 -2.05 6.59 -2.85
CA ILE A 80 -1.53 6.70 -4.23
C ILE A 80 0.00 6.63 -4.23
N LYS A 81 0.66 7.47 -3.43
CA LYS A 81 2.13 7.45 -3.32
C LYS A 81 2.68 6.08 -2.90
N ASN A 82 1.99 5.40 -1.98
CA ASN A 82 2.41 4.08 -1.52
C ASN A 82 2.11 2.98 -2.55
N GLU A 83 1.17 3.18 -3.46
CA GLU A 83 0.95 2.28 -4.61
C GLU A 83 2.05 2.44 -5.65
N GLU A 84 2.45 3.68 -5.97
CA GLU A 84 3.60 3.97 -6.85
C GLU A 84 4.90 3.35 -6.29
N LEU A 85 5.14 3.48 -4.99
CA LEU A 85 6.28 2.83 -4.33
C LEU A 85 6.23 1.30 -4.44
N ARG A 86 5.04 0.69 -4.34
CA ARG A 86 4.88 -0.77 -4.51
C ARG A 86 5.17 -1.20 -5.94
N ALA A 87 4.73 -0.43 -6.94
CA ALA A 87 5.06 -0.71 -8.34
C ALA A 87 6.58 -0.65 -8.58
N GLN A 88 7.25 0.39 -8.07
CA GLN A 88 8.70 0.50 -8.14
C GLN A 88 9.42 -0.64 -7.40
N GLN A 89 8.92 -1.02 -6.22
CA GLN A 89 9.45 -2.17 -5.48
C GLN A 89 9.36 -3.46 -6.29
N SER A 90 8.23 -3.71 -6.95
CA SER A 90 8.04 -4.90 -7.79
C SER A 90 9.04 -4.92 -8.95
N LEU A 91 9.29 -3.77 -9.59
CA LEU A 91 10.29 -3.64 -10.67
C LEU A 91 11.73 -3.89 -10.19
N GLU A 92 12.10 -3.43 -8.99
CA GLU A 92 13.41 -3.74 -8.41
C GLU A 92 13.51 -5.20 -7.99
N MET A 93 12.44 -5.77 -7.44
CA MET A 93 12.39 -7.16 -6.99
C MET A 93 12.48 -8.15 -8.17
N ALA A 94 11.93 -7.80 -9.33
CA ALA A 94 12.02 -8.60 -10.55
C ALA A 94 13.46 -8.81 -11.08
N LYS A 95 14.43 -8.04 -10.57
CA LYS A 95 15.86 -8.22 -10.87
C LYS A 95 16.53 -9.27 -9.99
N VAL A 96 15.87 -9.68 -8.91
CA VAL A 96 16.39 -10.58 -7.87
C VAL A 96 15.65 -11.91 -7.89
N LEU A 97 14.33 -11.86 -8.01
CA LEU A 97 13.47 -13.04 -8.00
C LEU A 97 13.22 -13.54 -9.42
N ASP A 98 13.16 -14.87 -9.57
CA ASP A 98 12.71 -15.49 -10.82
C ASP A 98 11.18 -15.36 -11.01
N GLY A 99 10.67 -15.82 -12.15
CA GLY A 99 9.24 -15.72 -12.49
C GLY A 99 8.31 -16.32 -11.41
N PRO A 100 8.47 -17.61 -11.05
CA PRO A 100 7.68 -18.23 -9.98
C PRO A 100 7.79 -17.53 -8.62
N GLN A 101 8.98 -17.05 -8.24
CA GLN A 101 9.18 -16.29 -7.01
C GLN A 101 8.46 -14.93 -7.07
N MET A 102 8.55 -14.22 -8.19
CA MET A 102 7.85 -12.94 -8.40
C MET A 102 6.33 -13.06 -8.36
N GLU A 103 5.77 -14.13 -8.90
CA GLU A 103 4.33 -14.38 -8.83
C GLU A 103 3.87 -14.52 -7.36
N LYS A 104 4.58 -15.32 -6.57
CA LYS A 104 4.32 -15.45 -5.14
C LYS A 104 4.53 -14.14 -4.39
N PHE A 105 5.55 -13.36 -4.74
CA PHE A 105 5.83 -12.08 -4.11
C PHE A 105 4.69 -11.09 -4.35
N ASN A 106 4.25 -10.94 -5.61
CA ASN A 106 3.15 -10.03 -5.95
C ASN A 106 1.85 -10.44 -5.24
N LYS A 107 1.55 -11.74 -5.18
CA LYS A 107 0.40 -12.26 -4.43
C LYS A 107 0.52 -11.97 -2.94
N PHE A 108 1.67 -12.26 -2.33
CA PHE A 108 1.93 -12.00 -0.92
C PHE A 108 1.77 -10.51 -0.59
N VAL A 109 2.32 -9.61 -1.41
CA VAL A 109 2.18 -8.16 -1.25
C VAL A 109 0.73 -7.73 -1.38
N ASP A 110 0.00 -8.25 -2.36
CA ASP A 110 -1.42 -7.93 -2.53
C ASP A 110 -2.21 -8.33 -1.27
N GLU A 111 -2.08 -9.57 -0.81
CA GLU A 111 -2.81 -10.13 0.34
C GLU A 111 -2.50 -9.42 1.66
N ASN A 112 -1.25 -8.98 1.84
CA ASN A 112 -0.78 -8.36 3.10
C ASN A 112 -0.78 -6.83 3.06
N SER A 113 -1.12 -6.21 1.93
CA SER A 113 -1.24 -4.77 1.82
C SER A 113 -2.60 -4.28 2.32
N ARG A 114 -2.65 -3.02 2.76
CA ARG A 114 -3.93 -2.37 3.08
C ARG A 114 -4.81 -2.31 1.83
N LYS A 115 -5.92 -3.03 1.86
CA LYS A 115 -6.91 -3.01 0.77
C LYS A 115 -7.54 -1.62 0.64
N ARG A 116 -7.59 -1.15 -0.61
CA ARG A 116 -8.25 0.10 -1.03
C ARG A 116 -9.59 -0.25 -1.70
N PRO A 117 -10.60 0.62 -1.64
CA PRO A 117 -11.92 0.33 -2.22
C PRO A 117 -11.95 0.49 -3.75
N ARG A 118 -10.94 1.12 -4.34
CA ARG A 118 -10.77 1.34 -5.78
C ARG A 118 -10.47 0.04 -6.54
N TYR A 119 -10.51 0.08 -7.88
CA TYR A 119 -9.92 -0.99 -8.70
C TYR A 119 -8.44 -1.13 -8.37
N ASP A 120 -7.99 -2.36 -8.12
CA ASP A 120 -6.58 -2.65 -7.84
C ASP A 120 -5.72 -2.59 -9.11
N HIS A 121 -4.40 -2.64 -8.93
CA HIS A 121 -3.45 -2.55 -10.03
C HIS A 121 -3.65 -3.66 -11.07
N ALA A 122 -3.92 -4.90 -10.64
CA ALA A 122 -4.13 -6.01 -11.56
C ALA A 122 -5.37 -5.79 -12.44
N LEU A 123 -6.47 -5.32 -11.85
CA LEU A 123 -7.67 -4.97 -12.58
C LEU A 123 -7.45 -3.74 -13.49
N LEU A 124 -6.71 -2.73 -13.04
CA LEU A 124 -6.38 -1.56 -13.87
C LEU A 124 -5.52 -1.96 -15.08
N GLU A 125 -4.53 -2.83 -14.92
CA GLU A 125 -3.73 -3.34 -16.04
C GLU A 125 -4.60 -4.15 -17.01
N ARG A 126 -5.52 -4.97 -16.52
CA ARG A 126 -6.50 -5.66 -17.38
C ARG A 126 -7.40 -4.69 -18.13
N ILE A 127 -7.95 -3.68 -17.45
CA ILE A 127 -8.76 -2.62 -18.08
C ILE A 127 -7.96 -1.93 -19.20
N LYS A 128 -6.69 -1.61 -18.96
CA LYS A 128 -5.82 -0.99 -19.96
C LYS A 128 -5.59 -1.92 -21.16
N THR A 129 -5.14 -3.14 -20.90
CA THR A 129 -4.64 -4.08 -21.91
C THR A 129 -5.78 -4.77 -22.67
N GLU A 130 -6.72 -5.41 -21.97
CA GLU A 130 -7.88 -6.10 -22.56
C GLU A 130 -8.88 -5.09 -23.15
N GLY A 131 -9.03 -3.93 -22.50
CA GLY A 131 -9.83 -2.82 -23.00
C GLY A 131 -9.22 -2.10 -24.21
N GLN A 132 -7.93 -2.35 -24.49
CA GLN A 132 -7.16 -1.70 -25.57
C GLN A 132 -7.18 -0.18 -25.48
N LEU A 133 -7.16 0.35 -24.25
CA LEU A 133 -7.23 1.78 -24.01
C LEU A 133 -5.92 2.45 -24.40
N SER A 134 -6.02 3.60 -25.06
CA SER A 134 -4.88 4.51 -25.19
C SER A 134 -4.40 5.01 -23.82
N GLU A 135 -3.18 5.54 -23.75
CA GLU A 135 -2.65 6.10 -22.51
C GLU A 135 -3.53 7.25 -21.97
N ASP A 136 -4.13 8.06 -22.84
CA ASP A 136 -4.96 9.18 -22.42
C ASP A 136 -6.33 8.73 -21.93
N GLU A 137 -6.94 7.72 -22.56
CA GLU A 137 -8.15 7.08 -22.05
C GLU A 137 -7.89 6.42 -20.68
N PHE A 138 -6.77 5.71 -20.55
CA PHE A 138 -6.41 5.04 -19.31
C PHE A 138 -6.13 6.03 -18.17
N LYS A 139 -5.51 7.18 -18.44
CA LYS A 139 -5.36 8.26 -17.44
C LYS A 139 -6.69 8.69 -16.86
N VAL A 140 -7.73 8.82 -17.68
CA VAL A 140 -9.07 9.20 -17.20
C VAL A 140 -9.69 8.08 -16.37
N VAL A 141 -9.55 6.82 -16.79
CA VAL A 141 -9.98 5.66 -15.98
C VAL A 141 -9.33 5.68 -14.61
N ASN A 142 -8.01 5.86 -14.55
CA ASN A 142 -7.27 5.86 -13.30
C ASN A 142 -7.67 7.06 -12.41
N ALA A 143 -7.83 8.25 -13.00
CA ALA A 143 -8.28 9.44 -12.28
C ALA A 143 -9.71 9.29 -11.72
N ALA A 144 -10.64 8.71 -12.49
CA ALA A 144 -11.99 8.41 -12.01
C ALA A 144 -11.98 7.39 -10.86
N ASN A 145 -11.06 6.43 -10.91
CA ASN A 145 -10.85 5.44 -9.86
C ASN A 145 -10.26 6.06 -8.57
N ASP A 146 -9.36 7.04 -8.69
CA ASP A 146 -8.84 7.81 -7.55
C ASP A 146 -9.94 8.71 -6.93
N ALA A 147 -10.72 9.39 -7.77
CA ALA A 147 -11.83 10.24 -7.33
C ALA A 147 -12.90 9.43 -6.58
N PHE A 148 -13.20 8.22 -7.05
CA PHE A 148 -14.07 7.26 -6.37
C PHE A 148 -13.59 6.97 -4.95
N GLU A 149 -12.33 6.60 -4.78
CA GLU A 149 -11.80 6.29 -3.46
C GLU A 149 -11.80 7.50 -2.54
N LYS A 150 -11.50 8.68 -3.08
CA LYS A 150 -11.57 9.92 -2.32
C LYS A 150 -12.98 10.16 -1.80
N ALA A 151 -13.99 10.13 -2.68
CA ALA A 151 -15.37 10.33 -2.29
C ALA A 151 -15.84 9.29 -1.25
N PHE A 152 -15.46 8.03 -1.45
CA PHE A 152 -15.80 6.94 -0.52
C PHE A 152 -15.12 7.07 0.85
N ASN A 153 -13.86 7.50 0.89
CA ASN A 153 -13.16 7.76 2.16
C ASN A 153 -13.67 9.03 2.85
N ASP A 154 -14.01 10.08 2.11
CA ASP A 154 -14.57 11.32 2.67
C ASP A 154 -15.93 11.05 3.33
N ALA A 155 -16.72 10.12 2.78
CA ALA A 155 -17.97 9.66 3.37
C ALA A 155 -17.79 8.70 4.56
N HIS A 156 -16.56 8.32 4.96
CA HIS A 156 -16.31 7.40 6.07
C HIS A 156 -16.91 7.88 7.39
N ASP A 157 -16.92 9.20 7.60
CA ASP A 157 -17.53 9.81 8.79
C ASP A 157 -19.07 9.76 8.77
N VAL A 158 -19.69 9.39 7.63
CA VAL A 158 -21.14 9.21 7.55
C VAL A 158 -21.52 7.77 7.83
N TYR A 159 -20.84 6.79 7.20
CA TYR A 159 -21.18 5.39 7.40
C TYR A 159 -20.55 4.79 8.67
N HIS A 160 -19.44 5.31 9.18
CA HIS A 160 -18.83 4.96 10.47
C HIS A 160 -18.76 3.44 10.82
N GLY A 161 -18.59 2.57 9.81
CA GLY A 161 -18.54 1.12 9.98
C GLY A 161 -19.86 0.37 9.79
N ASN A 162 -20.97 1.08 9.53
CA ASN A 162 -22.21 0.49 9.03
C ASN A 162 -21.98 -0.02 7.59
N ASN A 163 -22.04 -1.33 7.39
CA ASN A 163 -21.79 -1.97 6.11
C ASN A 163 -22.90 -1.68 5.08
N ASP A 164 -24.16 -1.54 5.50
CA ASP A 164 -25.27 -1.25 4.58
C ASP A 164 -25.14 0.16 4.02
N LEU A 165 -24.90 1.13 4.91
CA LEU A 165 -24.66 2.52 4.50
C LEU A 165 -23.37 2.64 3.68
N ALA A 166 -22.31 1.92 4.05
CA ALA A 166 -21.09 1.87 3.25
C ALA A 166 -21.37 1.30 1.85
N LYS A 167 -22.21 0.27 1.71
CA LYS A 167 -22.60 -0.29 0.42
C LYS A 167 -23.34 0.75 -0.43
N GLU A 168 -24.30 1.47 0.13
CA GLU A 168 -25.02 2.54 -0.58
C GLU A 168 -24.09 3.62 -1.11
N TYR A 169 -23.15 4.10 -0.29
CA TYR A 169 -22.15 5.09 -0.71
C TYR A 169 -21.19 4.52 -1.76
N TRP A 170 -20.79 3.25 -1.62
CA TRP A 170 -19.95 2.58 -2.60
C TRP A 170 -20.65 2.51 -3.96
N GLU A 171 -21.89 2.05 -4.01
CA GLU A 171 -22.68 1.94 -5.25
C GLU A 171 -22.91 3.31 -5.89
N LYS A 172 -23.24 4.33 -5.08
CA LYS A 172 -23.40 5.71 -5.54
C LYS A 172 -22.13 6.23 -6.22
N PHE A 173 -20.98 6.09 -5.56
CA PHE A 173 -19.72 6.60 -6.11
C PHE A 173 -19.22 5.74 -7.28
N ASP A 174 -19.50 4.44 -7.30
CA ASP A 174 -19.15 3.58 -8.43
C ASP A 174 -19.94 3.96 -9.68
N ALA A 175 -21.24 4.24 -9.53
CA ALA A 175 -22.05 4.77 -10.63
C ALA A 175 -21.47 6.10 -11.17
N GLN A 176 -21.01 6.99 -10.29
CA GLN A 176 -20.34 8.23 -10.70
C GLN A 176 -19.00 7.99 -11.41
N ARG A 177 -18.20 7.05 -10.92
CA ARG A 177 -16.94 6.61 -11.56
C ARG A 177 -17.20 6.10 -12.98
N LYS A 178 -18.14 5.17 -13.14
CA LYS A 178 -18.52 4.59 -14.44
C LYS A 178 -19.05 5.66 -15.40
N ALA A 179 -19.90 6.56 -14.92
CA ALA A 179 -20.41 7.67 -15.72
C ALA A 179 -19.31 8.65 -16.16
N ALA A 180 -18.29 8.90 -15.32
CA ALA A 180 -17.14 9.73 -15.69
C ALA A 180 -16.30 9.06 -16.79
N ILE A 181 -16.09 7.75 -16.70
CA ILE A 181 -15.35 6.95 -17.68
C ILE A 181 -16.09 6.90 -19.02
N GLN A 182 -17.41 6.66 -18.99
CA GLN A 182 -18.26 6.59 -20.18
C GLN A 182 -18.22 7.86 -21.05
N LYS A 183 -18.02 9.02 -20.44
CA LYS A 183 -17.96 10.30 -21.17
C LYS A 183 -16.72 10.46 -22.04
N VAL A 184 -15.67 9.67 -21.80
CA VAL A 184 -14.38 9.81 -22.49
C VAL A 184 -14.08 8.61 -23.38
N LEU A 185 -14.49 7.42 -22.97
CA LEU A 185 -14.30 6.22 -23.79
C LEU A 185 -15.27 6.20 -24.98
N THR A 186 -14.82 5.62 -26.09
CA THR A 186 -15.73 5.24 -27.18
C THR A 186 -16.75 4.20 -26.68
N PRO A 187 -17.91 4.06 -27.32
CA PRO A 187 -18.89 3.03 -26.94
C PRO A 187 -18.30 1.61 -26.89
N GLU A 188 -17.40 1.29 -27.81
CA GLU A 188 -16.72 -0.01 -27.89
C GLU A 188 -15.76 -0.23 -26.72
N HIS A 189 -14.91 0.77 -26.42
CA HIS A 189 -13.99 0.71 -25.28
C HIS A 189 -14.75 0.69 -23.95
N TYR A 190 -15.85 1.44 -23.85
CA TYR A 190 -16.68 1.44 -22.66
C TYR A 190 -17.37 0.09 -22.41
N ALA A 191 -17.89 -0.55 -23.46
CA ALA A 191 -18.50 -1.88 -23.34
C ALA A 191 -17.49 -2.94 -22.85
N LYS A 192 -16.24 -2.90 -23.35
CA LYS A 192 -15.16 -3.76 -22.83
C LYS A 192 -14.82 -3.45 -21.38
N PHE A 193 -14.71 -2.17 -21.04
CA PHE A 193 -14.48 -1.74 -19.66
C PHE A 193 -15.57 -2.29 -18.72
N GLU A 194 -16.85 -2.17 -19.08
CA GLU A 194 -17.96 -2.69 -18.28
C GLU A 194 -17.89 -4.20 -18.11
N ASP A 195 -17.56 -4.95 -19.16
CA ASP A 195 -17.40 -6.40 -19.08
C ASP A 195 -16.26 -6.81 -18.14
N ILE A 196 -15.13 -6.09 -18.17
CA ILE A 196 -13.97 -6.36 -17.30
C ILE A 196 -14.30 -6.12 -15.83
N VAL A 197 -15.13 -5.11 -15.51
CA VAL A 197 -15.43 -4.69 -14.13
C VAL A 197 -16.78 -5.20 -13.58
N LYS A 198 -17.53 -6.01 -14.34
CA LYS A 198 -18.90 -6.43 -13.99
C LYS A 198 -19.02 -7.17 -12.65
N ASP A 199 -17.97 -7.89 -12.26
CA ASP A 199 -17.95 -8.69 -11.02
C ASP A 199 -17.41 -7.88 -9.81
N VAL A 200 -17.02 -6.62 -10.03
CA VAL A 200 -16.56 -5.76 -8.95
C VAL A 200 -17.76 -5.28 -8.14
N GLN A 201 -17.78 -5.66 -6.88
CA GLN A 201 -18.81 -5.32 -5.92
C GLN A 201 -18.20 -4.84 -4.61
N PHE A 202 -19.01 -4.14 -3.82
CA PHE A 202 -18.64 -3.75 -2.46
C PHE A 202 -18.25 -4.98 -1.63
N LYS A 203 -17.07 -4.92 -1.01
CA LYS A 203 -16.61 -5.90 -0.03
C LYS A 203 -16.72 -5.27 1.36
N GLY A 204 -17.76 -5.67 2.11
CA GLY A 204 -17.99 -5.22 3.47
C GLY A 204 -16.83 -5.56 4.41
N ARG A 205 -16.72 -4.82 5.52
CA ARG A 205 -15.76 -5.17 6.57
C ARG A 205 -16.30 -6.35 7.36
N LYS A 206 -15.45 -7.36 7.58
CA LYS A 206 -15.70 -8.47 8.53
C LYS A 206 -15.48 -8.01 9.96
#